data_AF-A0AA51DW20-F1
#
_entry.id   AF-A0AA51DW20-F1
#
_cell.length_a   1.000
_cell.length_b   1.000
_cell.length_c   1.000
_cell.angle_alpha   90.00
_cell.angle_beta   90.00
_cell.angle_gamma   90.00
#
_symmetry.space_group_name_H-M   'P 1'
#
loop_
_entity.id
_entity.type
_entity.pdbx_description
1 polymer ?
#
loop_
_entity_poly.entity_id
_entity_poly.type
_entity_poly.pdbx_seq_one_letter_code
_entity_poly.pdbx_strand_id
1 'polypeptide(L)'
;MENSLLIDIPQYKSWRKIEKINYGWSDDIKFYDFNRWECGDRYEEFYKLQSCDVDLSTAFSIGQLFGYFDGEPPLDFWRIQAVYVAHSALFSIEWAARFGEKEIANMTRICQNAFRDYDNFNLLIPKWYIENKDKFMSS
;
A
#
# COMPACT_ATOMS: atom_id res chain seq x y z
N MET A 1 -15.05 -5.34 -28.13
CA MET A 1 -13.83 -5.99 -28.65
C MET A 1 -13.10 -6.58 -27.44
N GLU A 2 -12.94 -7.91 -27.40
CA GLU A 2 -12.11 -8.57 -26.39
C GLU A 2 -10.68 -8.06 -26.53
N ASN A 3 -10.10 -7.52 -25.46
CA ASN A 3 -8.74 -7.01 -25.46
C ASN A 3 -7.81 -8.22 -25.27
N SER A 4 -7.39 -8.85 -26.36
CA SER A 4 -6.60 -10.10 -26.36
C SER A 4 -5.29 -10.02 -25.57
N LEU A 5 -4.84 -8.81 -25.24
CA LEU A 5 -3.64 -8.52 -24.45
C LEU A 5 -3.80 -8.79 -22.94
N LEU A 6 -5.03 -8.88 -22.43
CA LEU A 6 -5.29 -8.95 -20.98
C LEU A 6 -5.82 -10.32 -20.53
N ILE A 7 -5.99 -11.27 -21.47
CA ILE A 7 -6.69 -12.53 -21.21
C ILE A 7 -5.96 -13.43 -20.20
N ASP A 8 -4.66 -13.24 -20.05
CA ASP A 8 -3.81 -14.03 -19.15
C ASP A 8 -3.80 -13.46 -17.71
N ILE A 9 -4.40 -12.29 -17.47
CA ILE A 9 -4.49 -11.70 -16.14
C ILE A 9 -5.65 -12.34 -15.38
N PRO A 10 -5.41 -12.91 -14.18
CA PRO A 10 -6.48 -13.48 -13.38
C PRO A 10 -7.62 -12.48 -13.18
N GLN A 11 -8.85 -12.95 -13.36
CA GLN A 11 -10.07 -12.17 -13.18
C GLN A 11 -10.28 -11.01 -14.18
N TYR A 12 -9.53 -10.90 -15.29
CA TYR A 12 -9.73 -9.79 -16.25
C TYR A 12 -11.18 -9.63 -16.74
N LYS A 13 -11.95 -10.74 -16.80
CA LYS A 13 -13.37 -10.76 -17.18
C LYS A 13 -14.29 -10.05 -16.17
N SER A 14 -13.85 -9.81 -14.93
CA SER A 14 -14.62 -9.12 -13.90
C SER A 14 -14.34 -7.62 -13.85
N TRP A 15 -13.43 -7.10 -14.69
CA TRP A 15 -13.02 -5.71 -14.64
C TRP A 15 -14.10 -4.80 -15.24
N ARG A 16 -14.51 -3.79 -14.47
CA ARG A 16 -15.60 -2.87 -14.85
C ARG A 16 -15.20 -1.89 -15.94
N LYS A 17 -13.99 -1.34 -15.86
CA LYS A 17 -13.52 -0.30 -16.77
C LYS A 17 -12.00 -0.31 -16.85
N ILE A 18 -11.49 -0.30 -18.07
CA ILE A 18 -10.06 -0.30 -18.39
C ILE A 18 -9.80 0.77 -19.42
N GLU A 19 -8.79 1.60 -19.21
CA GLU A 19 -8.39 2.64 -20.16
C GLU A 19 -6.91 2.52 -20.48
N LYS A 20 -6.56 2.55 -21.77
CA LYS A 20 -5.14 2.54 -22.17
C LYS A 20 -4.52 3.90 -21.84
N ILE A 21 -3.34 3.86 -21.22
CA ILE A 21 -2.53 5.05 -20.98
C ILE A 21 -1.72 5.33 -22.24
N ASN A 22 -1.83 6.55 -22.78
CA ASN A 22 -1.15 6.99 -24.00
C ASN A 22 0.03 7.94 -23.72
N TYR A 23 0.54 7.92 -22.49
CA TYR A 23 1.64 8.75 -22.02
C TYR A 23 2.53 7.94 -21.07
N GLY A 24 3.81 8.32 -20.99
CA GLY A 24 4.82 7.64 -20.19
C GLY A 24 6.19 7.68 -20.86
N TRP A 25 7.20 7.17 -20.16
CA TRP A 25 8.61 7.24 -20.56
C TRP A 25 9.17 5.94 -21.13
N SER A 26 8.31 4.93 -21.31
CA SER A 26 8.71 3.58 -21.68
C SER A 26 7.74 2.99 -22.71
N ASP A 27 8.25 2.09 -23.54
CA ASP A 27 7.57 1.52 -24.71
C ASP A 27 6.51 0.45 -24.35
N ASP A 28 6.38 0.09 -23.08
CA ASP A 28 5.37 -0.86 -22.60
C ASP A 28 3.95 -0.26 -22.65
N ILE A 29 2.99 -1.13 -22.95
CA ILE A 29 1.57 -0.80 -22.97
C ILE A 29 1.05 -0.77 -21.53
N LYS A 30 0.49 0.36 -21.13
CA LYS A 30 -0.04 0.58 -19.78
C LYS A 30 -1.55 0.78 -19.81
N PHE A 31 -2.24 0.40 -18.75
CA PHE A 31 -3.67 0.56 -18.60
C PHE A 31 -4.01 1.07 -17.19
N TYR A 32 -5.04 1.92 -17.08
CA TYR A 32 -5.77 2.16 -15.84
C TYR A 32 -6.83 1.09 -15.66
N ASP A 33 -6.85 0.43 -14.52
CA ASP A 33 -7.97 -0.41 -14.06
C ASP A 33 -8.72 0.32 -12.94
N PHE A 34 -10.01 0.57 -13.16
CA PHE A 34 -10.87 1.29 -12.23
C PHE A 34 -11.70 0.35 -11.33
N ASN A 35 -11.36 -0.95 -11.26
CA ASN A 35 -12.16 -1.93 -10.52
C ASN A 35 -12.29 -1.64 -9.01
N ARG A 36 -11.36 -0.87 -8.44
CA ARG A 36 -11.33 -0.45 -7.03
C ARG A 36 -11.28 1.06 -6.84
N TRP A 37 -11.79 1.81 -7.82
CA TRP A 37 -11.93 3.26 -7.67
C TRP A 37 -12.95 3.58 -6.58
N GLU A 38 -12.55 4.38 -5.61
CA GLU A 38 -13.40 4.90 -4.54
C GLU A 38 -13.05 6.38 -4.27
N CYS A 39 -13.98 7.11 -3.66
CA CYS A 39 -13.68 8.44 -3.13
C CYS A 39 -13.18 8.26 -1.69
N GLY A 40 -11.89 8.49 -1.48
CA GLY A 40 -11.21 8.25 -0.21
C GLY A 40 -10.58 9.51 0.37
N ASP A 41 -10.11 9.39 1.61
CA ASP A 41 -9.24 10.40 2.23
C ASP A 41 -7.89 10.43 1.51
N ARG A 42 -7.26 11.61 1.49
CA ARG A 42 -5.97 11.82 0.79
C ARG A 42 -4.83 10.96 1.35
N TYR A 43 -4.97 10.43 2.56
CA TYR A 43 -3.96 9.58 3.20
C TYR A 43 -4.26 8.08 3.15
N GLU A 44 -5.47 7.69 2.76
CA GLU A 44 -5.90 6.28 2.79
C GLU A 44 -4.91 5.36 2.05
N GLU A 45 -4.47 5.77 0.86
CA GLU A 45 -3.53 5.04 0.01
C GLU A 45 -2.25 4.61 0.74
N PHE A 46 -1.81 5.36 1.77
CA PHE A 46 -0.54 5.14 2.45
C PHE A 46 -0.52 3.92 3.36
N TYR A 47 -1.64 3.27 3.70
CA TYR A 47 -1.59 2.00 4.44
C TYR A 47 -0.76 0.95 3.69
N LYS A 48 -0.68 1.08 2.35
CA LYS A 48 0.09 0.21 1.46
C LYS A 48 1.60 0.22 1.75
N LEU A 49 2.12 1.32 2.31
CA LEU A 49 3.50 1.37 2.79
C LEU A 49 3.76 0.24 3.78
N GLN A 50 2.86 0.06 4.77
CA GLN A 50 3.00 -0.96 5.79
C GLN A 50 2.75 -2.37 5.24
N SER A 51 1.81 -2.54 4.31
CA SER A 51 1.41 -3.86 3.82
C SER A 51 2.29 -4.41 2.69
N CYS A 52 3.01 -3.53 1.96
CA CYS A 52 3.69 -3.89 0.73
C CYS A 52 5.12 -3.35 0.65
N ASP A 53 5.32 -2.06 0.91
CA ASP A 53 6.53 -1.37 0.46
C ASP A 53 7.67 -1.46 1.49
N VAL A 54 7.36 -1.35 2.78
CA VAL A 54 8.37 -1.37 3.86
C VAL A 54 9.10 -2.70 3.92
N ASP A 55 8.40 -3.81 3.67
CA ASP A 55 8.96 -5.17 3.60
C ASP A 55 9.98 -5.29 2.44
N LEU A 56 9.82 -4.50 1.37
CA LEU A 56 10.72 -4.49 0.20
C LEU A 56 11.86 -3.47 0.35
N SER A 57 11.55 -2.26 0.79
CA SER A 57 12.52 -1.17 0.95
C SER A 57 11.99 -0.08 1.88
N THR A 58 12.51 -0.08 3.11
CA THR A 58 12.28 1.00 4.08
C THR A 58 12.77 2.35 3.57
N ALA A 59 13.91 2.38 2.85
CA ALA A 59 14.46 3.61 2.27
C ALA A 59 13.52 4.23 1.22
N PHE A 60 12.96 3.41 0.33
CA PHE A 60 11.99 3.87 -0.68
C PHE A 60 10.73 4.41 0.00
N SER A 61 10.22 3.70 1.00
CA SER A 61 9.01 4.09 1.75
C SER A 61 9.19 5.44 2.44
N ILE A 62 10.35 5.68 3.06
CA ILE A 62 10.69 6.97 3.68
C ILE A 62 10.81 8.06 2.60
N GLY A 63 11.49 7.79 1.50
CA GLY A 63 11.62 8.75 0.39
C GLY A 63 10.27 9.15 -0.23
N GLN A 64 9.34 8.20 -0.36
CA GLN A 64 7.99 8.47 -0.87
C GLN A 64 7.20 9.40 0.07
N LEU A 65 7.29 9.19 1.38
CA LEU A 65 6.67 10.09 2.36
C LEU A 65 7.28 11.48 2.29
N PHE A 66 8.61 11.59 2.31
CA PHE A 66 9.28 12.88 2.23
C PHE A 66 8.95 13.65 0.96
N GLY A 67 8.94 12.96 -0.20
CA GLY A 67 8.58 13.58 -1.47
C GLY A 67 7.13 14.04 -1.54
N TYR A 68 6.20 13.31 -0.93
CA TYR A 68 4.79 13.69 -0.90
C TYR A 68 4.52 14.91 -0.01
N PHE A 69 5.17 14.98 1.15
CA PHE A 69 4.99 16.07 2.12
C PHE A 69 5.93 17.26 1.92
N ASP A 70 6.87 17.17 0.96
CA ASP A 70 7.96 18.14 0.78
C ASP A 70 8.77 18.33 2.07
N GLY A 71 9.01 17.24 2.80
CA GLY A 71 9.61 17.24 4.13
C GLY A 71 9.02 16.21 5.07
N GLU A 72 9.14 16.47 6.38
CA GLU A 72 8.63 15.58 7.43
C GLU A 72 7.09 15.52 7.43
N PRO A 73 6.49 14.32 7.44
CA PRO A 73 5.04 14.19 7.51
C PRO A 73 4.48 14.77 8.83
N PRO A 74 3.34 15.49 8.78
CA PRO A 74 2.73 16.08 9.97
C PRO A 74 2.18 15.01 10.91
N LEU A 75 2.09 15.32 12.21
CA LEU A 75 1.58 14.37 13.21
C LEU A 75 0.16 13.85 12.90
N ASP A 76 -0.70 14.70 12.32
CA ASP A 76 -2.06 14.29 11.97
C ASP A 76 -2.10 13.23 10.86
N PHE A 77 -1.13 13.24 9.93
CA PHE A 77 -0.97 12.14 8.98
C PHE A 77 -0.71 10.83 9.72
N TRP A 78 0.23 10.81 10.66
CA TRP A 78 0.58 9.59 11.39
C TRP A 78 -0.57 9.03 12.22
N ARG A 79 -1.41 9.90 12.81
CA ARG A 79 -2.64 9.49 13.50
C ARG A 79 -3.60 8.77 12.57
N ILE A 80 -3.86 9.35 11.39
CA ILE A 80 -4.77 8.79 10.40
C ILE A 80 -4.20 7.50 9.81
N GLN A 81 -2.91 7.49 9.51
CA GLN A 81 -2.18 6.35 8.99
C GLN A 81 -2.24 5.14 9.93
N ALA A 82 -2.06 5.34 11.23
CA ALA A 82 -2.18 4.25 12.21
C ALA A 82 -3.57 3.59 12.18
N VAL A 83 -4.63 4.39 12.02
CA VAL A 83 -6.01 3.88 11.89
C VAL A 83 -6.19 3.08 10.60
N TYR A 84 -5.73 3.61 9.47
CA TYR A 84 -5.83 2.89 8.19
C TYR A 84 -5.03 1.60 8.17
N VAL A 85 -3.84 1.60 8.77
CA VAL A 85 -3.01 0.40 8.92
C VAL A 85 -3.71 -0.63 9.79
N ALA A 86 -4.27 -0.25 10.94
CA ALA A 86 -5.02 -1.16 11.81
C ALA A 86 -6.24 -1.76 11.10
N HIS A 87 -7.02 -0.90 10.43
CA HIS A 87 -8.21 -1.32 9.67
C HIS A 87 -7.84 -2.28 8.54
N SER A 88 -6.85 -1.91 7.72
CA SER A 88 -6.38 -2.71 6.58
C SER A 88 -5.80 -4.05 7.02
N ALA A 89 -5.00 -4.09 8.08
CA ALA A 89 -4.39 -5.30 8.61
C ALA A 89 -5.44 -6.35 9.03
N LEU A 90 -6.55 -5.90 9.64
CA LEU A 90 -7.64 -6.78 10.03
C LEU A 90 -8.49 -7.19 8.82
N PHE A 91 -8.95 -6.23 8.02
CA PHE A 91 -9.84 -6.48 6.89
C PHE A 91 -9.20 -7.39 5.83
N SER A 92 -7.89 -7.26 5.61
CA SER A 92 -7.18 -8.05 4.61
C SER A 92 -7.19 -9.56 4.92
N ILE A 93 -7.23 -9.95 6.19
CA ILE A 93 -7.36 -11.36 6.59
C ILE A 93 -8.74 -11.91 6.21
N GLU A 94 -9.80 -11.15 6.46
CA GLU A 94 -11.17 -11.54 6.06
C GLU A 94 -11.28 -11.66 4.53
N TRP A 95 -10.68 -10.72 3.80
CA TRP A 95 -10.61 -10.77 2.34
C TRP A 95 -9.85 -12.01 1.86
N ALA A 96 -8.71 -12.34 2.47
CA ALA A 96 -7.87 -13.48 2.11
C ALA A 96 -8.55 -14.84 2.33
N ALA A 97 -9.52 -14.92 3.24
CA ALA A 97 -10.29 -16.15 3.50
C ALA A 97 -10.96 -16.71 2.23
N ARG A 98 -11.24 -15.86 1.24
CA ARG A 98 -11.86 -16.23 -0.05
C ARG A 98 -10.87 -16.85 -1.05
N PHE A 99 -9.57 -16.73 -0.78
CA PHE A 99 -8.49 -17.14 -1.70
C PHE A 99 -7.67 -18.33 -1.19
N GLY A 100 -7.85 -18.70 0.09
CA GLY A 100 -7.30 -19.92 0.70
C GLY A 100 -6.11 -19.67 1.64
N GLU A 101 -5.66 -20.75 2.28
CA GLU A 101 -4.72 -20.73 3.41
C GLU A 101 -3.42 -19.95 3.16
N LYS A 102 -2.87 -20.01 1.94
CA LYS A 102 -1.64 -19.29 1.60
C LYS A 102 -1.82 -17.77 1.73
N GLU A 103 -2.93 -17.24 1.24
CA GLU A 103 -3.21 -15.80 1.34
C GLU A 103 -3.57 -15.40 2.77
N ILE A 104 -4.30 -16.26 3.51
CA ILE A 104 -4.59 -16.04 4.93
C ILE A 104 -3.29 -15.93 5.73
N ALA A 105 -2.35 -16.85 5.52
CA ALA A 105 -1.05 -16.83 6.18
C ALA A 105 -0.25 -15.55 5.84
N ASN A 106 -0.27 -15.13 4.58
CA ASN A 106 0.41 -13.91 4.16
C ASN A 106 -0.21 -12.66 4.82
N MET A 107 -1.54 -12.51 4.81
CA MET A 107 -2.22 -11.37 5.44
C MET A 107 -2.09 -11.38 6.96
N THR A 108 -2.06 -12.57 7.57
CA THR A 108 -1.79 -12.72 9.02
C THR A 108 -0.38 -12.23 9.36
N ARG A 109 0.63 -12.59 8.55
CA ARG A 109 2.00 -12.10 8.71
C ARG A 109 2.08 -10.57 8.61
N ILE A 110 1.42 -9.98 7.62
CA ILE A 110 1.36 -8.52 7.44
C ILE A 110 0.71 -7.86 8.67
N CYS A 111 -0.40 -8.41 9.16
CA CYS A 111 -1.05 -7.94 10.38
C CYS A 111 -0.10 -7.97 11.59
N GLN A 112 0.58 -9.09 11.82
CA GLN A 112 1.57 -9.22 12.90
C GLN A 112 2.72 -8.21 12.78
N ASN A 113 3.21 -7.98 11.56
CA ASN A 113 4.23 -6.94 11.30
C ASN A 113 3.72 -5.55 11.68
N ALA A 114 2.50 -5.19 11.29
CA ALA A 114 1.89 -3.92 11.68
C ALA A 114 1.80 -3.76 13.20
N PHE A 115 1.35 -4.79 13.92
CA PHE A 115 1.33 -4.78 15.39
C PHE A 115 2.72 -4.58 15.98
N ARG A 116 3.74 -5.28 15.49
CA ARG A 116 5.12 -5.12 15.97
C ARG A 116 5.65 -3.71 15.74
N ASP A 117 5.45 -3.19 14.52
CA ASP A 117 6.02 -1.92 14.08
C ASP A 117 5.34 -0.73 14.77
N TYR A 118 4.05 -0.82 15.09
CA TYR A 118 3.30 0.18 15.87
C TYR A 118 3.29 -0.09 17.38
N ASP A 119 4.02 -1.12 17.85
CA ASP A 119 4.05 -1.53 19.26
C ASP A 119 2.66 -1.80 19.86
N ASN A 120 1.93 -2.74 19.27
CA ASN A 120 0.51 -2.99 19.54
C ASN A 120 -0.35 -1.73 19.42
N PHE A 121 -0.01 -0.84 18.49
CA PHE A 121 -0.65 0.47 18.29
C PHE A 121 -0.58 1.40 19.51
N ASN A 122 0.42 1.23 20.38
CA ASN A 122 0.77 2.23 21.39
C ASN A 122 1.60 3.39 20.80
N LEU A 123 2.18 3.20 19.62
CA LEU A 123 2.88 4.26 18.88
C LEU A 123 1.99 4.83 17.77
N LEU A 124 2.13 6.14 17.50
CA LEU A 124 1.51 6.79 16.34
C LEU A 124 2.40 6.70 15.09
N ILE A 125 3.72 6.71 15.28
CA ILE A 125 4.70 6.62 14.20
C ILE A 125 5.34 5.23 14.28
N PRO A 126 5.39 4.47 13.19
CA PRO A 126 5.92 3.12 13.22
C PRO A 126 7.44 3.11 13.43
N LYS A 127 7.93 2.07 14.10
CA LYS A 127 9.36 1.85 14.40
C LYS A 127 10.25 1.97 13.16
N TRP A 128 9.83 1.38 12.03
CA TRP A 128 10.61 1.44 10.79
C TRP A 128 10.88 2.88 10.32
N TYR A 129 9.98 3.83 10.58
CA TYR A 129 10.20 5.23 10.26
C TYR A 129 11.11 5.90 11.30
N ILE A 130 10.78 5.77 12.59
CA ILE A 130 11.52 6.39 13.69
C ILE A 130 13.00 5.97 13.67
N GLU A 131 13.26 4.69 13.48
CA GLU A 131 14.61 4.10 13.57
C GLU A 131 15.48 4.42 12.35
N ASN A 132 14.88 4.79 11.22
CA ASN A 132 15.60 4.87 9.94
C ASN A 132 15.52 6.24 9.24
N LYS A 133 14.62 7.14 9.63
CA LYS A 133 14.44 8.43 8.91
C LYS A 133 15.74 9.22 8.83
N ASP A 134 16.47 9.34 9.95
CA ASP A 134 17.69 10.14 10.00
C ASP A 134 18.81 9.48 9.18
N LYS A 135 18.83 8.13 9.14
CA LYS A 135 19.79 7.39 8.33
C LYS A 135 19.61 7.63 6.83
N PHE A 136 18.37 7.76 6.36
CA PHE A 136 18.09 7.90 4.93
C PHE A 136 17.90 9.34 4.45
N MET A 137 17.69 10.28 5.37
CA MET A 137 17.43 11.68 5.05
C MET A 137 18.53 12.65 5.52
N SER A 138 19.48 12.20 6.33
CA SER A 138 20.67 13.02 6.63
C SER A 138 21.57 13.07 5.39
N SER A 139 21.71 14.27 4.82
CA SER A 139 22.68 14.60 3.77
C SER A 139 24.01 15.02 4.38
#